data_AF-A0A537Z555-F1
#
_entry.id   AF-A0A537Z555-F1
#
_cell.length_a   1.000
_cell.length_b   1.000
_cell.length_c   1.000
_cell.angle_alpha   90.00
_cell.angle_beta   90.00
_cell.angle_gamma   90.00
#
_symmetry.space_group_name_H-M   'P 1'
#
loop_
_entity.id
_entity.type
_entity.pdbx_description
1 polymer ?
#
loop_
_entity_poly.entity_id
_entity_poly.type
_entity_poly.pdbx_seq_one_letter_code
_entity_poly.pdbx_strand_id
1 'polypeptide(L)'
;MACGGLGVMGCLSFHPRKVVTTGEGGAVTTSDDDLDASVRRLRHHGIATEGEFAIRQPSTNYRLSDLHSAIGITQLARLDELLAGRRRVAEAYTERLGDVVATPAADEGDEHGWQAYVVQLDRRDEALAALRGDGIEARSAPTRCTALAPTTTRVPSATRTPASPGRSPCPCTPG
;
A
#
# COMPACT_ATOMS: atom_id res chain seq x y z
N MET A 1 15.14 -0.72 8.25
CA MET A 1 15.06 -1.14 6.82
C MET A 1 14.02 -0.26 6.13
N ALA A 2 14.16 0.07 4.83
CA ALA A 2 13.22 1.00 4.18
C ALA A 2 11.85 0.36 3.88
N CYS A 3 10.78 1.14 4.01
CA CYS A 3 9.43 0.74 3.64
C CYS A 3 9.36 0.29 2.17
N GLY A 4 8.67 -0.82 1.90
CA GLY A 4 8.59 -1.43 0.57
C GLY A 4 9.69 -2.45 0.26
N GLY A 5 10.72 -2.56 1.13
CA GLY A 5 11.81 -3.55 0.99
C GLY A 5 11.79 -4.70 2.00
N LEU A 6 10.74 -4.80 2.83
CA LEU A 6 10.67 -5.80 3.92
C LEU A 6 10.36 -7.23 3.45
N GLY A 7 9.74 -7.36 2.27
CA GLY A 7 9.34 -8.65 1.70
C GLY A 7 9.93 -8.85 0.32
N VAL A 8 9.53 -9.95 -0.33
CA VAL A 8 9.90 -10.24 -1.73
C VAL A 8 9.40 -9.13 -2.67
N MET A 9 8.23 -8.54 -2.37
CA MET A 9 7.64 -7.44 -3.11
C MET A 9 6.85 -6.52 -2.17
N GLY A 10 6.93 -5.21 -2.41
CA GLY A 10 6.13 -4.19 -1.74
C GLY A 10 5.14 -3.53 -2.70
N CYS A 11 3.92 -3.25 -2.23
CA CYS A 11 2.92 -2.50 -2.98
C CYS A 11 2.61 -1.20 -2.26
N LEU A 12 2.77 -0.08 -2.95
CA LEU A 12 2.56 1.26 -2.45
C LEU A 12 1.34 1.87 -3.13
N SER A 13 0.54 2.62 -2.36
CA SER A 13 -0.59 3.39 -2.87
C SER A 13 -0.26 4.87 -2.81
N PHE A 14 -0.66 5.60 -3.85
CA PHE A 14 -0.53 7.05 -3.96
C PHE A 14 -1.89 7.75 -4.04
N HIS A 15 -2.90 7.19 -3.37
CA HIS A 15 -4.22 7.79 -3.18
C HIS A 15 -4.12 9.17 -2.47
N PRO A 16 -5.07 10.11 -2.63
CA PRO A 16 -4.97 11.48 -2.10
C PRO A 16 -4.79 11.63 -0.59
N ARG A 17 -5.02 10.56 0.17
CA ARG A 17 -4.87 10.53 1.65
C ARG A 17 -3.50 10.05 2.11
N LYS A 18 -2.66 9.58 1.19
CA LYS A 18 -1.32 9.05 1.50
C LYS A 18 -0.32 10.19 1.68
N VAL A 19 0.80 9.91 2.34
CA VAL A 19 1.84 10.93 2.61
C VAL A 19 2.32 11.56 1.31
N VAL A 20 2.58 10.71 0.32
CA VAL A 20 2.82 11.08 -1.07
C VAL A 20 1.60 10.67 -1.88
N THR A 21 1.11 11.57 -2.72
CA THR A 21 -0.02 11.34 -3.61
C THR A 21 0.35 11.64 -5.06
N THR A 22 -0.30 10.93 -5.98
CA THR A 22 -0.28 11.23 -7.42
C THR A 22 -1.66 11.63 -7.92
N GLY A 23 -2.59 11.96 -7.03
CA GLY A 23 -4.02 11.97 -7.33
C GLY A 23 -4.55 10.54 -7.21
N GLU A 24 -4.32 9.71 -8.22
CA GLU A 24 -4.52 8.26 -8.12
C GLU A 24 -3.29 7.52 -8.63
N GLY A 25 -3.03 6.34 -8.09
CA GLY A 25 -1.90 5.52 -8.52
C GLY A 25 -1.29 4.64 -7.44
N GLY A 26 -0.20 3.99 -7.82
CA GLY A 26 0.57 3.14 -6.94
C GLY A 26 1.90 2.72 -7.58
N ALA A 27 2.70 2.02 -6.80
CA ALA A 27 3.97 1.48 -7.25
C ALA A 27 4.18 0.08 -6.67
N VAL A 28 5.04 -0.68 -7.34
CA VAL A 28 5.53 -1.97 -6.86
C VAL A 28 7.04 -1.87 -6.71
N THR A 29 7.56 -2.37 -5.60
CA THR A 29 9.00 -2.47 -5.30
C THR A 29 9.38 -3.94 -5.17
N THR A 30 10.52 -4.33 -5.73
CA THR A 30 11.08 -5.68 -5.61
C THR A 30 12.59 -5.59 -5.82
N SER A 31 13.34 -6.54 -5.26
CA SER A 31 14.77 -6.73 -5.56
C SER A 31 15.02 -7.96 -6.44
N ASP A 32 13.96 -8.68 -6.81
CA ASP A 32 13.99 -9.84 -7.70
C ASP A 32 13.71 -9.40 -9.15
N ASP A 33 14.69 -9.64 -10.03
CA ASP A 33 14.66 -9.23 -11.44
C ASP A 33 13.57 -9.94 -12.26
N ASP A 34 13.28 -11.22 -11.95
CA ASP A 34 12.24 -11.98 -12.64
C ASP A 34 10.85 -11.43 -12.30
N LEU A 35 10.66 -11.02 -11.04
CA LEU A 35 9.43 -10.37 -10.59
C LEU A 35 9.30 -8.95 -11.17
N ASP A 36 10.36 -8.14 -11.22
CA ASP A 36 10.33 -6.81 -11.85
C ASP A 36 9.92 -6.92 -13.33
N ALA A 37 10.57 -7.83 -14.07
CA ALA A 37 10.26 -8.07 -15.48
C ALA A 37 8.79 -8.53 -15.66
N SER A 38 8.29 -9.38 -14.76
CA SER A 38 6.91 -9.85 -14.79
C SER A 38 5.90 -8.73 -14.53
N VAL A 39 6.14 -7.88 -13.53
CA VAL A 39 5.26 -6.73 -13.21
C VAL A 39 5.24 -5.72 -14.35
N ARG A 40 6.39 -5.43 -14.97
CA ARG A 40 6.48 -4.50 -16.13
C ARG A 40 5.67 -4.97 -17.33
N ARG A 41 5.66 -6.28 -17.59
CA ARG A 41 4.81 -6.88 -18.64
C ARG A 41 3.33 -6.79 -18.26
N LEU A 42 2.98 -7.24 -17.07
CA LEU A 42 1.59 -7.33 -16.62
C LEU A 42 0.89 -5.96 -16.58
N ARG A 43 1.61 -4.89 -16.20
CA ARG A 43 1.03 -3.52 -16.18
C ARG A 43 0.76 -2.95 -17.57
N HIS A 44 1.33 -3.53 -18.62
CA HIS A 44 1.30 -3.02 -20.00
C HIS A 44 0.83 -4.08 -21.00
N HIS A 45 -0.38 -4.61 -20.81
CA HIS A 45 -1.02 -5.54 -21.74
C HIS A 45 -0.22 -6.82 -22.03
N GLY A 46 0.75 -7.19 -21.19
CA GLY A 46 1.58 -8.38 -21.41
C GLY A 46 2.66 -8.19 -22.48
N ILE A 47 2.87 -6.94 -22.92
CA ILE A 47 3.89 -6.59 -23.92
C ILE A 47 5.27 -6.65 -23.25
N ALA A 48 6.16 -7.47 -23.81
CA ALA A 48 7.51 -7.68 -23.29
C ALA A 48 8.53 -6.66 -23.80
N THR A 49 8.38 -6.23 -25.06
CA THR A 49 9.32 -5.35 -25.75
C THR A 49 8.58 -4.16 -26.31
N GLU A 50 9.09 -2.94 -26.10
CA GLU A 50 8.53 -1.75 -26.74
C GLU A 50 8.60 -1.88 -28.27
N GLY A 51 7.46 -1.66 -28.95
CA GLY A 51 7.34 -1.83 -30.40
C GLY A 51 6.86 -3.21 -30.86
N GLU A 52 6.92 -4.23 -30.00
CA GLU A 52 6.33 -5.54 -30.29
C GLU A 52 4.90 -5.60 -29.71
N PHE A 53 3.88 -5.48 -30.56
CA PHE A 53 2.47 -5.57 -30.13
C PHE A 53 1.98 -7.01 -29.86
N ALA A 54 2.89 -7.93 -29.57
CA ALA A 54 2.57 -9.33 -29.34
C ALA A 54 2.09 -9.53 -27.88
N ILE A 55 0.78 -9.65 -27.69
CA ILE A 55 0.17 -9.98 -26.40
C ILE A 55 0.27 -11.49 -26.18
N ARG A 56 1.19 -11.92 -25.30
CA ARG A 56 1.49 -13.36 -25.07
C ARG A 56 0.62 -13.99 -23.97
N GLN A 57 0.01 -13.19 -23.11
CA GLN A 57 -0.78 -13.65 -21.98
C GLN A 57 -1.82 -12.60 -21.55
N PRO A 58 -2.93 -13.00 -20.90
CA PRO A 58 -3.85 -12.06 -20.26
C PRO A 58 -3.10 -11.13 -19.29
N SER A 59 -3.41 -9.83 -19.31
CA SER A 59 -2.69 -8.79 -18.56
C SER A 59 -3.55 -7.54 -18.39
N THR A 60 -3.04 -6.51 -17.71
CA THR A 60 -3.80 -5.30 -17.37
C THR A 60 -3.22 -4.05 -18.05
N ASN A 61 -3.96 -2.94 -17.95
CA ASN A 61 -3.47 -1.61 -18.30
C ASN A 61 -3.36 -0.76 -17.05
N TYR A 62 -2.27 -0.95 -16.29
CA TYR A 62 -2.03 -0.27 -15.01
C TYR A 62 -0.80 0.64 -15.07
N ARG A 63 -0.49 1.19 -16.25
CA ARG A 63 0.53 2.25 -16.35
C ARG A 63 0.05 3.51 -15.62
N LEU A 64 0.95 4.10 -14.83
CA LEU A 64 0.73 5.42 -14.28
C LEU A 64 0.96 6.46 -15.39
N SER A 65 0.08 7.44 -15.51
CA SER A 65 0.23 8.50 -16.53
C SER A 65 1.39 9.44 -16.20
N ASP A 66 1.91 10.13 -17.21
CA ASP A 66 2.95 11.15 -17.02
C ASP A 66 2.47 12.31 -16.13
N LEU A 67 1.18 12.67 -16.23
CA LEU A 67 0.57 13.69 -15.37
C LEU A 67 0.60 13.27 -13.88
N HIS A 68 0.18 12.05 -13.57
CA HIS A 68 0.25 11.52 -12.21
C HIS A 68 1.69 11.35 -11.73
N SER A 69 2.60 10.94 -12.63
CA SER A 69 4.03 10.78 -12.34
C SER A 69 4.70 12.11 -12.00
N ALA A 70 4.38 13.19 -12.72
CA ALA A 70 4.91 14.53 -12.47
C ALA A 70 4.52 15.07 -11.08
N ILE A 71 3.27 14.83 -10.66
CA ILE A 71 2.80 15.13 -9.30
C ILE A 71 3.62 14.32 -8.28
N GLY A 72 3.77 13.02 -8.51
CA GLY A 72 4.50 12.11 -7.63
C GLY A 72 5.96 12.49 -7.43
N ILE A 73 6.69 12.79 -8.50
CA ILE A 73 8.10 13.21 -8.44
C ILE A 73 8.26 14.45 -7.56
N THR A 74 7.38 15.44 -7.74
CA THR A 74 7.40 16.69 -6.95
C THR A 74 7.10 16.44 -5.47
N GLN A 75 6.16 15.54 -5.17
CA GLN A 75 5.82 15.15 -3.80
C GLN A 75 6.95 14.35 -3.13
N LEU A 76 7.58 13.41 -3.86
CA LEU A 76 8.69 12.60 -3.35
C LEU A 76 9.92 13.45 -3.01
N ALA A 77 10.20 14.50 -3.79
CA ALA A 77 11.28 15.44 -3.48
C ALA A 77 11.09 16.17 -2.13
N ARG A 78 9.87 16.16 -1.57
CA ARG A 78 9.51 16.78 -0.29
C ARG A 78 9.14 15.76 0.79
N LEU A 79 9.46 14.49 0.60
CA LEU A 79 9.02 13.41 1.49
C LEU A 79 9.39 13.68 2.96
N ASP A 80 10.64 14.08 3.22
CA ASP A 80 11.11 14.33 4.59
C ASP A 80 10.37 15.50 5.25
N GLU A 81 10.12 16.57 4.49
CA GLU A 81 9.32 17.73 4.95
C GLU A 81 7.89 17.30 5.31
N LEU A 82 7.26 16.49 4.45
CA LEU A 82 5.89 15.99 4.65
C LEU A 82 5.80 15.07 5.87
N LEU A 83 6.77 14.18 6.06
CA LEU A 83 6.84 13.28 7.21
C LEU A 83 7.09 14.06 8.51
N ALA A 84 8.01 15.04 8.50
CA ALA A 84 8.27 15.90 9.65
C ALA A 84 7.02 16.69 10.07
N GLY A 85 6.26 17.22 9.09
CA GLY A 85 4.99 17.90 9.36
C GLY A 85 3.97 17.00 10.06
N ARG A 86 3.84 15.75 9.61
CA ARG A 86 2.93 14.77 10.23
C ARG A 86 3.39 14.35 11.63
N ARG A 87 4.70 14.14 11.81
CA ARG A 87 5.29 13.82 13.12
C ARG A 87 4.98 14.91 14.15
N ARG A 88 5.16 16.18 13.79
CA ARG A 88 4.83 17.33 14.66
C ARG A 88 3.37 17.32 15.12
N VAL A 89 2.44 17.01 14.23
CA VAL A 89 1.01 16.94 14.57
C VAL A 89 0.72 15.76 15.50
N ALA A 90 1.33 14.60 15.24
CA ALA A 90 1.17 13.42 16.09
C ALA A 90 1.74 13.63 17.50
N GLU A 91 2.89 14.29 17.62
CA GLU A 91 3.49 14.68 18.91
C GLU A 91 2.56 15.62 19.69
N ALA A 92 1.98 16.61 19.01
CA ALA A 92 1.03 17.54 19.64
C ALA A 92 -0.24 16.85 20.16
N TYR A 93 -0.75 15.84 19.43
CA TYR A 93 -1.85 15.00 19.92
C TYR A 93 -1.41 14.13 21.10
N THR A 94 -0.21 13.55 21.05
CA THR A 94 0.32 12.70 22.12
C THR A 94 0.43 13.47 23.43
N GLU A 95 0.99 14.69 23.36
CA GLU A 95 1.11 15.60 24.51
C GLU A 95 -0.25 15.94 25.13
N ARG A 96 -1.27 16.22 24.31
CA ARG A 96 -2.59 16.71 24.78
C ARG A 96 -3.56 15.61 25.17
N LEU A 97 -3.38 14.40 24.64
CA LEU A 97 -4.29 13.28 24.84
C LEU A 97 -3.70 12.17 25.73
N GLY A 98 -2.42 12.24 26.09
CA GLY A 98 -1.73 11.19 26.86
C GLY A 98 -2.39 10.82 28.18
N ASP A 99 -3.01 11.80 28.86
CA ASP A 99 -3.73 11.58 30.12
C ASP A 99 -5.20 11.15 29.93
N VAL A 100 -5.68 11.15 28.68
CA VAL A 100 -7.10 10.88 28.33
C VAL A 100 -7.26 9.51 27.69
N VAL A 101 -6.31 9.11 26.83
CA VAL A 101 -6.37 7.87 26.06
C VAL A 101 -4.98 7.26 25.92
N ALA A 102 -4.91 5.95 25.71
CA ALA A 102 -3.68 5.32 25.25
C ALA A 102 -3.29 5.88 23.86
N THR A 103 -2.09 6.44 23.77
CA THR A 103 -1.57 7.06 22.55
C THR A 103 -0.80 6.05 21.70
N PRO A 104 -0.88 6.14 20.36
CA PRO A 104 -0.11 5.27 19.47
C PRO A 104 1.39 5.58 19.58
N ALA A 105 2.20 4.52 19.61
CA ALA A 105 3.66 4.58 19.57
C ALA A 105 4.19 3.60 18.51
N ALA A 106 5.42 3.84 18.03
CA ALA A 106 6.13 2.90 17.16
C ALA A 106 6.93 1.90 18.01
N ASP A 107 7.11 0.68 17.49
CA ASP A 107 8.01 -0.30 18.09
C ASP A 107 9.47 0.17 17.97
N GLU A 108 10.35 -0.39 18.81
CA GLU A 108 11.77 -0.04 18.81
C GLU A 108 12.41 -0.32 17.44
N GLY A 109 13.01 0.71 16.84
CA GLY A 109 13.65 0.63 15.52
C GLY A 109 12.72 0.93 14.33
N ASP A 110 11.43 1.14 14.58
CA ASP A 110 10.44 1.51 13.57
C ASP A 110 10.10 3.01 13.61
N GLU A 111 9.71 3.54 12.46
CA GLU A 111 9.18 4.90 12.34
C GLU A 111 7.75 4.90 11.80
N HIS A 112 6.86 5.63 12.48
CA HIS A 112 5.48 5.75 12.03
C HIS A 112 5.36 6.77 10.89
N GLY A 113 4.77 6.36 9.77
CA GLY A 113 4.44 7.28 8.66
C GLY A 113 3.26 8.22 8.91
N TRP A 114 2.66 8.18 10.10
CA TRP A 114 1.52 9.00 10.56
C TRP A 114 0.45 9.28 9.49
N GLN A 115 -0.03 8.21 8.83
CA GLN A 115 -1.14 8.32 7.88
C GLN A 115 -2.45 8.67 8.61
N ALA A 116 -2.60 8.20 9.85
CA ALA A 116 -3.67 8.54 10.78
C ALA A 116 -3.12 8.46 12.21
N TYR A 117 -3.70 9.26 13.11
CA TYR A 117 -3.49 9.15 14.55
C TYR A 117 -4.66 8.35 15.13
N VAL A 118 -4.40 7.11 15.57
CA VAL A 118 -5.46 6.16 15.94
C VAL A 118 -5.39 5.89 17.43
N VAL A 119 -6.53 6.02 18.11
CA VAL A 119 -6.70 5.73 19.54
C VAL A 119 -7.82 4.70 19.73
N GLN A 120 -7.75 3.95 20.83
CA GLN A 120 -8.78 2.97 21.22
C GLN A 120 -9.72 3.59 22.26
N LEU A 121 -11.03 3.36 22.09
CA LEU A 121 -12.08 3.89 22.97
C LEU A 121 -13.15 2.82 23.17
N ASP A 122 -13.63 2.63 24.40
CA ASP A 122 -14.73 1.71 24.69
C ASP A 122 -16.05 2.21 24.07
N ARG A 123 -16.37 3.49 24.26
CA ARG A 123 -17.58 4.15 23.75
C ARG A 123 -17.31 4.88 22.43
N ARG A 124 -16.66 4.18 21.49
CA ARG A 124 -16.15 4.76 20.22
C ARG A 124 -17.23 5.50 19.43
N ASP A 125 -18.39 4.88 19.22
CA ASP A 125 -19.44 5.45 18.38
C ASP A 125 -20.05 6.72 19.00
N GLU A 126 -20.17 6.75 20.33
CA GLU A 126 -20.64 7.94 21.06
C GLU A 126 -19.63 9.08 20.98
N ALA A 127 -18.34 8.78 21.13
CA ALA A 127 -17.27 9.77 20.95
C ALA A 127 -17.25 10.34 19.52
N LEU A 128 -17.42 9.49 18.50
CA LEU A 128 -17.52 9.96 17.10
C LEU A 128 -18.74 10.86 16.88
N ALA A 129 -19.88 10.55 17.50
CA ALA A 129 -21.08 11.38 17.40
C ALA A 129 -20.89 12.73 18.10
N ALA A 130 -20.29 12.75 19.30
CA ALA A 130 -20.00 13.98 20.03
C ALA A 130 -19.01 14.88 19.25
N LEU A 131 -17.88 14.32 18.80
CA LEU A 131 -16.90 15.05 17.98
C LEU A 131 -17.53 15.63 16.72
N ARG A 132 -18.41 14.88 16.04
CA ARG A 132 -19.14 15.39 14.87
C ARG A 132 -20.09 16.52 15.25
N GLY A 133 -20.76 16.44 16.41
CA GLY A 133 -21.59 17.52 16.96
C GLY A 133 -20.81 18.82 17.16
N ASP A 134 -19.54 18.71 17.53
CA ASP A 134 -18.61 19.84 17.70
C ASP A 134 -17.89 20.24 16.40
N GLY A 135 -18.24 19.65 15.25
CA GLY A 135 -17.63 19.96 13.96
C GLY A 135 -16.24 19.34 13.73
N ILE A 136 -15.84 18.37 14.54
CA ILE A 136 -14.56 17.66 14.44
C ILE A 136 -14.76 16.36 13.66
N GLU A 137 -14.17 16.28 12.45
CA GLU A 137 -14.22 15.06 11.65
C GLU A 137 -13.27 13.98 12.20
N ALA A 138 -13.84 12.88 12.64
CA ALA A 138 -13.12 11.66 12.99
C ALA A 138 -13.80 10.45 12.33
N ARG A 139 -13.02 9.39 12.09
CA ARG A 139 -13.51 8.16 11.47
C ARG A 139 -13.10 6.95 12.27
N SER A 140 -13.95 5.93 12.27
CA SER A 140 -13.58 4.60 12.71
C SER A 140 -12.44 4.07 11.85
N ALA A 141 -11.39 3.55 12.49
CA ALA A 141 -10.42 2.73 11.78
C ALA A 141 -11.14 1.48 11.22
N PRO A 142 -10.76 0.97 10.04
CA PRO A 142 -11.30 -0.28 9.53
C PRO A 142 -11.14 -1.39 10.57
N THR A 143 -12.18 -2.20 10.75
CA THR A 143 -12.42 -3.16 11.85
C THR A 143 -11.31 -4.20 12.10
N ARG A 144 -10.23 -4.23 11.29
CA ARG A 144 -9.10 -5.17 11.41
C ARG A 144 -7.83 -4.63 12.06
N CYS A 145 -7.73 -3.33 12.37
CA CYS A 145 -6.55 -2.82 13.10
C CYS A 145 -6.51 -3.26 14.58
N THR A 146 -7.59 -3.82 15.12
CA THR A 146 -7.72 -4.20 16.55
C THR A 146 -7.36 -5.65 16.86
N ALA A 147 -6.98 -6.47 15.87
CA ALA A 147 -6.53 -7.84 16.08
C ALA A 147 -5.03 -8.00 15.79
N LEU A 148 -4.20 -7.25 16.53
CA LEU A 148 -2.78 -7.58 16.70
C LEU A 148 -2.62 -8.33 18.02
N ALA A 149 -3.20 -9.53 18.09
CA ALA A 149 -2.47 -10.61 18.74
C ALA A 149 -1.34 -10.99 17.78
N PRO A 150 -0.11 -11.29 18.26
CA PRO A 150 1.00 -11.66 17.40
C PRO A 150 0.68 -13.02 16.76
N THR A 151 -0.01 -13.00 15.63
CA THR A 151 -0.17 -14.22 14.84
C THR A 151 1.15 -14.42 14.11
N THR A 152 2.09 -15.10 14.77
CA THR A 152 3.25 -15.73 14.13
C THR A 152 2.75 -16.86 13.23
N THR A 153 1.96 -16.55 12.20
CA THR A 153 1.66 -17.52 11.15
C THR A 153 2.79 -17.44 10.16
N ARG A 154 3.78 -18.30 10.40
CA ARG A 154 4.82 -18.66 9.44
C ARG A 154 4.14 -18.87 8.08
N VAL A 155 4.48 -18.02 7.11
CA VAL A 155 4.03 -18.20 5.72
C VAL A 155 4.52 -19.59 5.29
N PRO A 156 3.64 -20.52 4.87
CA PRO A 156 4.10 -21.79 4.36
C PRO A 156 4.93 -21.50 3.10
N SER A 157 6.17 -21.99 3.07
CA SER A 157 7.01 -21.93 1.89
C SER A 157 6.22 -22.46 0.69
N ALA A 158 6.11 -21.66 -0.36
CA ALA A 158 5.46 -22.08 -1.60
C ALA A 158 6.17 -23.35 -2.12
N THR A 159 5.55 -24.50 -1.92
CA THR A 159 5.96 -25.73 -2.59
C THR A 159 5.66 -25.53 -4.07
N ARG A 160 6.71 -25.50 -4.89
CA ARG A 160 6.61 -25.54 -6.35
C ARG A 160 5.71 -26.71 -6.74
N THR A 161 4.55 -26.43 -7.31
CA THR A 161 3.73 -27.44 -7.99
C THR A 161 4.57 -28.04 -9.12
N PRO A 162 4.72 -29.38 -9.22
CA PRO A 162 5.41 -29.98 -10.35
C PRO A 162 4.58 -29.76 -11.62
N ALA A 163 5.27 -29.41 -12.71
CA ALA A 163 4.67 -29.26 -14.03
C ALA A 163 3.94 -30.55 -14.44
N SER A 164 2.67 -30.45 -14.81
CA SER A 164 1.95 -31.57 -15.42
C SER A 164 2.38 -31.73 -16.89
N PRO A 165 2.55 -32.96 -17.40
CA PRO A 165 2.93 -33.19 -18.77
C PRO A 165 1.70 -33.14 -19.69
N GLY A 166 1.84 -32.45 -20.82
CA GLY A 166 1.11 -32.70 -22.07
C GLY A 166 -0.42 -32.50 -22.05
N ARG A 167 -0.87 -31.35 -22.57
CA ARG A 167 -2.18 -31.28 -23.24
C ARG A 167 -1.97 -31.11 -24.74
N SER A 168 -2.61 -32.01 -25.48
CA SER A 168 -2.67 -32.10 -26.93
C SER A 168 -3.27 -30.85 -27.59
N PRO A 169 -2.98 -30.59 -28.88
CA PRO A 169 -3.51 -29.42 -29.58
C PRO A 169 -5.02 -29.54 -29.84
N CYS A 170 -5.77 -28.48 -29.54
CA CYS A 170 -7.17 -28.29 -29.93
C CYS A 170 -7.29 -28.23 -31.47
N PRO A 171 -8.24 -28.96 -32.09
CA PRO A 171 -8.58 -28.75 -33.49
C PRO A 171 -9.63 -27.63 -33.59
N CYS A 172 -9.24 -26.49 -34.13
CA CYS A 172 -10.18 -25.50 -34.65
C CYS A 172 -10.42 -25.82 -36.14
N THR A 173 -11.60 -26.32 -36.49
CA THR A 173 -12.10 -26.33 -37.87
C THR A 173 -12.90 -25.06 -38.14
N PRO A 174 -12.78 -24.44 -39.34
CA PRO A 174 -13.57 -23.27 -39.71
C PRO A 174 -14.94 -23.70 -40.25
N GLY A 175 -15.98 -22.98 -39.84
CA GLY A 175 -17.34 -23.04 -40.36
C GLY A 175 -18.03 -21.71 -40.12
#